data_AF-A0A2G2GMM9-F1
#
_entry.id   AF-A0A2G2GMM9-F1
#
_cell.length_a   1.000
_cell.length_b   1.000
_cell.length_c   1.000
_cell.angle_alpha   90.00
_cell.angle_beta   90.00
_cell.angle_gamma   90.00
#
_symmetry.space_group_name_H-M   'P 1'
#
loop_
_entity.id
_entity.type
_entity.pdbx_description
1 polymer ?
#
loop_
_entity_poly.entity_id
_entity_poly.type
_entity_poly.pdbx_seq_one_letter_code
_entity_poly.pdbx_strand_id
1 'polypeptide(L)'
;MRHKIQIFWAMIAIAILGVGLQQAALAHPTELHSEVSEQAASPESHHADEDEAHEHETIEAEDHDMTEAHDHDKGAKTEGHSHWGLSPDSTPFAKSMASIGKYHPLIVHFPIALFMTAAFAQALFLTRRKESYQDTVRFLVWTGLAAVIAAGLLGWAHSGPQQHAEAPIMFSHRWIGTGLLLGALLTTFLVEKIRTQASSVTVFLFNLALFSVAIAVALNGFLGGALAHGGIKHLMPGMG
;
A
#
# COMPACT_ATOMS: atom_id res chain seq x y z
N MET A 1 -36.94 -4.93 -1.43
CA MET A 1 -35.57 -5.01 -0.86
C MET A 1 -34.51 -5.41 -1.90
N ARG A 2 -34.74 -6.42 -2.76
CA ARG A 2 -33.83 -6.82 -3.85
C ARG A 2 -33.33 -5.68 -4.76
N HIS A 3 -34.22 -4.76 -5.12
CA HIS A 3 -33.86 -3.62 -5.99
C HIS A 3 -32.88 -2.63 -5.35
N LYS A 4 -32.94 -2.43 -4.03
CA LYS A 4 -32.00 -1.57 -3.29
C LYS A 4 -30.61 -2.21 -3.21
N ILE A 5 -30.56 -3.53 -3.10
CA ILE A 5 -29.31 -4.32 -3.09
C ILE A 5 -28.66 -4.30 -4.47
N GLN A 6 -29.43 -4.42 -5.55
CA GLN A 6 -28.90 -4.33 -6.93
C GLN A 6 -28.34 -2.95 -7.27
N ILE A 7 -29.01 -1.87 -6.83
CA ILE A 7 -28.50 -0.51 -7.00
C ILE A 7 -27.20 -0.32 -6.20
N PHE A 8 -27.12 -0.84 -4.98
CA PHE A 8 -25.91 -0.80 -4.17
C PHE A 8 -24.71 -1.52 -4.85
N TRP A 9 -24.93 -2.71 -5.42
CA TRP A 9 -23.91 -3.43 -6.18
C TRP A 9 -23.49 -2.71 -7.47
N ALA A 10 -24.43 -2.09 -8.19
CA ALA A 10 -24.14 -1.31 -9.38
C ALA A 10 -23.28 -0.07 -9.05
N MET A 11 -23.58 0.63 -7.96
CA MET A 11 -22.82 1.79 -7.50
C MET A 11 -21.37 1.41 -7.11
N ILE A 12 -21.19 0.26 -6.46
CA ILE A 12 -19.87 -0.28 -6.12
C ILE A 12 -19.07 -0.68 -7.36
N ALA A 13 -19.70 -1.32 -8.35
CA ALA A 13 -19.05 -1.68 -9.61
C ALA A 13 -18.57 -0.44 -10.38
N ILE A 14 -19.35 0.63 -10.39
CA ILE A 14 -18.99 1.92 -11.01
C ILE A 14 -17.80 2.56 -10.26
N ALA A 15 -17.77 2.50 -8.93
CA ALA A 15 -16.67 3.04 -8.14
C ALA A 15 -15.34 2.29 -8.38
N ILE A 16 -15.37 0.97 -8.56
CA ILE A 16 -14.18 0.14 -8.86
C ILE A 16 -13.64 0.43 -10.28
N LEU A 17 -14.54 0.58 -11.26
CA LEU A 17 -14.17 0.93 -12.63
C LEU A 17 -13.52 2.32 -12.73
N GLY A 18 -13.98 3.28 -11.91
CA GLY A 18 -13.43 4.64 -11.90
C GLY A 18 -11.97 4.72 -11.47
N VAL A 19 -11.53 3.89 -10.53
CA VAL A 19 -10.13 3.90 -10.03
C VAL A 19 -9.15 3.32 -11.05
N GLY A 20 -9.57 2.29 -11.81
CA GLY A 20 -8.74 1.72 -12.89
C GLY A 20 -8.59 2.65 -14.10
N LEU A 21 -9.66 3.36 -14.47
CA LEU A 21 -9.64 4.28 -15.62
C LEU A 21 -8.76 5.51 -15.36
N GLN A 22 -8.71 5.99 -14.12
CA GLN A 22 -7.88 7.13 -13.72
C GLN A 22 -6.38 6.86 -13.89
N GLN A 23 -5.93 5.62 -13.70
CA GLN A 23 -4.51 5.27 -13.84
C GLN A 23 -4.09 5.03 -15.30
N ALA A 24 -4.99 4.51 -16.14
CA ALA A 24 -4.73 4.36 -17.57
C ALA A 24 -4.61 5.73 -18.28
N ALA A 25 -5.40 6.71 -17.86
CA ALA A 25 -5.39 8.05 -18.48
C ALA A 25 -4.12 8.87 -18.21
N LEU A 26 -3.37 8.56 -17.15
CA LEU A 26 -2.11 9.24 -16.81
C LEU A 26 -0.86 8.51 -17.32
N ALA A 27 -1.02 7.33 -17.92
CA ALA A 27 0.06 6.47 -18.38
C ALA A 27 0.33 6.54 -19.90
N HIS A 28 -0.35 7.43 -20.65
CA HIS A 28 -0.04 7.66 -22.05
C HIS A 28 1.06 8.74 -22.19
N PRO A 29 2.29 8.39 -22.62
CA PRO A 29 3.22 9.37 -23.12
C PRO A 29 2.72 9.86 -24.48
N THR A 30 2.42 11.15 -24.56
CA THR A 30 2.20 11.84 -25.83
C THR A 30 3.55 11.95 -26.54
N GLU A 31 3.93 10.93 -27.30
CA GLU A 31 5.03 11.02 -28.26
C GLU A 31 4.62 11.97 -29.38
N LEU A 32 5.20 13.18 -29.41
CA LEU A 32 5.17 14.03 -30.59
C LEU A 32 6.39 14.98 -30.67
N HIS A 33 7.26 14.65 -31.62
CA HIS A 33 8.22 15.47 -32.39
C HIS A 33 9.37 16.20 -31.67
N SER A 34 10.61 15.76 -31.99
CA SER A 34 11.71 16.71 -32.24
C SER A 34 12.21 16.51 -33.67
N GLU A 35 12.01 17.54 -34.48
CA GLU A 35 12.51 17.68 -35.84
C GLU A 35 14.05 17.66 -35.89
N VAL A 36 14.53 17.15 -37.02
CA VAL A 36 15.91 17.19 -37.49
C VAL A 36 16.43 18.62 -37.55
N SER A 37 17.61 18.87 -36.98
CA SER A 37 18.48 19.98 -37.37
C SER A 37 19.91 19.47 -37.47
N GLU A 38 20.36 19.34 -38.71
CA GLU A 38 21.76 19.14 -39.11
C GLU A 38 22.47 20.51 -39.22
N GLN A 39 23.81 20.47 -39.33
CA GLN A 39 24.80 21.57 -39.51
C GLN A 39 25.36 22.19 -38.20
N ALA A 40 26.67 22.35 -37.95
CA ALA A 40 27.84 22.38 -38.83
C ALA A 40 29.19 22.17 -38.07
N ALA A 41 30.14 21.50 -38.74
CA ALA A 41 31.58 21.77 -38.89
C ALA A 41 32.58 21.93 -37.70
N SER A 42 33.63 21.09 -37.78
CA SER A 42 35.00 21.03 -37.18
C SER A 42 35.84 22.35 -37.31
N PRO A 43 37.08 22.55 -36.74
CA PRO A 43 38.14 21.54 -36.50
C PRO A 43 39.13 21.66 -35.30
N GLU A 44 39.64 20.48 -34.87
CA GLU A 44 41.05 20.07 -34.72
C GLU A 44 42.06 20.79 -33.78
N SER A 45 42.66 20.04 -32.84
CA SER A 45 44.11 20.04 -32.45
C SER A 45 44.34 18.95 -31.38
N HIS A 46 45.03 17.85 -31.69
CA HIS A 46 46.49 17.63 -31.62
C HIS A 46 46.99 17.11 -30.26
N HIS A 47 47.34 15.81 -30.27
CA HIS A 47 48.54 15.15 -29.70
C HIS A 47 48.27 13.88 -28.88
N ALA A 48 48.84 12.80 -29.41
CA ALA A 48 49.01 11.49 -28.85
C ALA A 48 50.37 11.39 -28.12
N ASP A 49 50.60 10.19 -27.57
CA ASP A 49 51.86 9.64 -27.05
C ASP A 49 52.19 10.05 -25.61
N GLU A 50 52.79 9.23 -24.76
CA GLU A 50 52.89 7.78 -24.52
C GLU A 50 53.72 7.70 -23.21
N ASP A 51 53.57 6.61 -22.48
CA ASP A 51 54.62 5.98 -21.67
C ASP A 51 55.08 6.48 -20.28
N GLU A 52 55.02 5.46 -19.41
CA GLU A 52 56.00 5.00 -18.43
C GLU A 52 55.88 5.37 -16.95
N ALA A 53 55.90 4.27 -16.20
CA ALA A 53 55.79 4.13 -14.76
C ALA A 53 57.09 4.50 -14.06
N HIS A 54 56.96 5.04 -12.85
CA HIS A 54 57.95 4.82 -11.79
C HIS A 54 57.24 4.74 -10.43
N GLU A 55 57.35 3.56 -9.83
CA GLU A 55 57.09 3.32 -8.41
C GLU A 55 58.23 3.94 -7.58
N HIS A 56 57.89 4.57 -6.45
CA HIS A 56 58.74 4.52 -5.27
C HIS A 56 57.90 4.65 -3.99
N GLU A 57 57.99 3.60 -3.19
CA GLU A 57 57.47 3.44 -1.84
C GLU A 57 58.28 4.32 -0.86
N THR A 58 57.61 4.93 0.13
CA THR A 58 57.97 4.87 1.57
C THR A 58 57.08 5.78 2.45
N ILE A 59 56.91 5.28 3.66
CA ILE A 59 56.03 5.63 4.77
C ILE A 59 56.47 6.93 5.48
N GLU A 60 55.52 7.75 5.95
CA GLU A 60 55.63 8.46 7.24
C GLU A 60 54.25 8.87 7.77
N ALA A 61 54.10 8.78 9.09
CA ALA A 61 52.91 9.06 9.87
C ALA A 61 53.11 10.33 10.70
N GLU A 62 52.11 11.21 10.76
CA GLU A 62 51.77 12.12 11.87
C GLU A 62 50.54 12.94 11.44
N ASP A 63 49.39 12.72 12.07
CA ASP A 63 48.75 13.58 13.09
C ASP A 63 47.89 14.71 12.48
N HIS A 64 46.81 15.05 13.19
CA HIS A 64 45.83 16.13 13.00
C HIS A 64 44.37 15.70 12.78
N ASP A 65 43.68 15.58 13.90
CA ASP A 65 42.73 16.59 14.39
C ASP A 65 41.38 16.02 14.84
N MET A 66 41.13 16.24 16.12
CA MET A 66 39.95 15.86 16.85
C MET A 66 38.94 16.99 16.75
N THR A 67 37.84 16.79 16.04
CA THR A 67 36.62 17.54 16.27
C THR A 67 35.43 16.60 16.40
N GLU A 68 35.29 16.06 17.62
CA GLU A 68 34.01 15.63 18.16
C GLU A 68 33.06 16.83 18.18
N ALA A 69 32.07 16.82 17.30
CA ALA A 69 30.84 17.60 17.46
C ALA A 69 29.74 16.65 17.91
N HIS A 70 29.62 16.53 19.23
CA HIS A 70 28.42 16.05 19.90
C HIS A 70 27.22 16.98 19.60
N ASP A 71 26.03 16.39 19.74
CA ASP A 71 24.71 17.03 19.85
C ASP A 71 23.99 17.42 18.55
N HIS A 72 23.07 16.56 18.12
CA HIS A 72 21.70 16.65 18.63
C HIS A 72 20.90 15.40 18.27
N ASP A 73 20.81 14.51 19.27
CA ASP A 73 19.64 13.67 19.49
C ASP A 73 18.39 14.56 19.50
N LYS A 74 17.66 14.56 18.38
CA LYS A 74 16.23 14.81 18.41
C LYS A 74 15.59 13.50 18.00
N GLY A 75 15.35 12.67 19.01
CA GLY A 75 14.44 11.53 18.95
C GLY A 75 13.32 11.83 17.96
N ALA A 76 13.40 11.15 16.82
CA ALA A 76 12.40 11.24 15.77
C ALA A 76 11.10 10.77 16.40
N LYS A 77 10.26 11.73 16.81
CA LYS A 77 8.87 11.45 17.09
C LYS A 77 8.31 10.88 15.80
N THR A 78 8.11 9.56 15.76
CA THR A 78 7.53 8.80 14.65
C THR A 78 6.02 9.06 14.55
N GLU A 79 5.64 10.33 14.62
CA GLU A 79 4.28 10.81 14.49
C GLU A 79 3.94 10.96 13.01
N GLY A 80 3.49 9.86 12.39
CA GLY A 80 2.59 9.86 11.23
C GLY A 80 2.89 10.90 10.14
N HIS A 81 4.15 11.00 9.71
CA HIS A 81 4.52 11.91 8.62
C HIS A 81 3.88 11.39 7.33
N SER A 82 2.99 12.17 6.73
CA SER A 82 2.45 11.85 5.40
C SER A 82 3.61 11.80 4.40
N HIS A 83 3.71 10.72 3.62
CA HIS A 83 4.73 10.58 2.55
C HIS A 83 4.55 11.56 1.39
N TRP A 84 3.52 12.41 1.45
CA TRP A 84 3.43 13.58 0.59
C TRP A 84 4.64 14.46 0.86
N GLY A 85 5.55 14.55 -0.12
CA GLY A 85 6.66 15.52 -0.14
C GLY A 85 6.12 16.94 -0.27
N LEU A 86 5.41 17.41 0.76
CA LEU A 86 4.73 18.69 0.76
C LEU A 86 5.75 19.82 0.78
N SER A 87 5.96 20.41 -0.39
CA SER A 87 6.66 21.68 -0.57
C SER A 87 5.67 22.85 -0.37
N PRO A 88 6.16 24.07 -0.07
CA PRO A 88 5.29 25.24 0.17
C PRO A 88 4.27 25.50 -0.95
N ASP A 89 4.64 25.20 -2.19
CA ASP A 89 3.87 25.29 -3.45
C ASP A 89 2.90 24.11 -3.70
N SER A 90 2.81 23.14 -2.79
CA SER A 90 1.84 22.04 -2.89
C SER A 90 0.40 22.55 -2.97
N THR A 91 -0.37 21.96 -3.88
CA THR A 91 -1.76 22.34 -4.13
C THR A 91 -2.63 22.20 -2.86
N PRO A 92 -3.70 23.00 -2.70
CA PRO A 92 -4.62 22.86 -1.57
C PRO A 92 -5.21 21.45 -1.44
N PHE A 93 -5.42 20.78 -2.58
CA PHE A 93 -5.89 19.40 -2.63
C PHE A 93 -4.89 18.42 -2.02
N ALA A 94 -3.61 18.51 -2.40
CA ALA A 94 -2.55 17.67 -1.85
C ALA A 94 -2.41 17.83 -0.33
N LYS A 95 -2.47 19.08 0.16
CA LYS A 95 -2.47 19.40 1.60
C LYS A 95 -3.67 18.78 2.32
N SER A 96 -4.85 18.83 1.71
CA SER A 96 -6.05 18.19 2.26
C SER A 96 -5.92 16.66 2.32
N MET A 97 -5.43 16.03 1.25
CA MET A 97 -5.24 14.57 1.19
C MET A 97 -4.24 14.09 2.23
N ALA A 98 -3.11 14.78 2.39
CA ALA A 98 -2.14 14.48 3.44
C ALA A 98 -2.75 14.59 4.84
N SER A 99 -3.55 15.64 5.09
CA SER A 99 -4.19 15.89 6.39
C SER A 99 -5.19 14.80 6.79
N ILE A 100 -5.96 14.27 5.84
CA ILE A 100 -6.89 13.16 6.11
C ILE A 100 -6.17 11.80 6.12
N GLY A 101 -5.14 11.64 5.29
CA GLY A 101 -4.37 10.40 5.17
C GLY A 101 -3.62 10.03 6.46
N LYS A 102 -3.25 11.00 7.31
CA LYS A 102 -2.61 10.73 8.61
C LYS A 102 -3.42 9.85 9.55
N TYR A 103 -4.74 9.74 9.35
CA TYR A 103 -5.60 8.86 10.14
C TYR A 103 -5.59 7.41 9.64
N HIS A 104 -4.92 7.10 8.52
CA HIS A 104 -4.84 5.75 7.98
C HIS A 104 -4.34 4.73 9.02
N PRO A 105 -3.22 4.95 9.74
CA PRO A 105 -2.73 4.00 10.75
C PRO A 105 -3.73 3.74 11.89
N LEU A 106 -4.58 4.73 12.22
CA LEU A 106 -5.66 4.53 13.18
C LEU A 106 -6.74 3.60 12.60
N ILE A 107 -7.21 3.90 11.40
CA ILE A 107 -8.37 3.22 10.80
C ILE A 107 -8.06 1.78 10.38
N VAL A 108 -6.80 1.43 10.04
CA VAL A 108 -6.45 0.05 9.64
C VAL A 108 -6.67 -1.01 10.73
N HIS A 109 -6.78 -0.62 12.01
CA HIS A 109 -7.05 -1.56 13.09
C HIS A 109 -8.46 -2.17 13.00
N PHE A 110 -9.44 -1.40 12.52
CA PHE A 110 -10.82 -1.86 12.38
C PHE A 110 -10.99 -3.02 11.39
N PRO A 111 -10.55 -2.94 10.12
CA PRO A 111 -10.68 -4.07 9.20
C PRO A 111 -9.88 -5.30 9.69
N ILE A 112 -8.73 -5.11 10.33
CA ILE A 112 -7.96 -6.21 10.93
C ILE A 112 -8.82 -6.90 12.00
N ALA A 113 -9.31 -6.16 13.00
CA ALA A 113 -10.08 -6.72 14.11
C ALA A 113 -11.39 -7.36 13.63
N LEU A 114 -12.13 -6.71 12.73
CA LEU A 114 -13.44 -7.15 12.27
C LEU A 114 -13.36 -8.42 11.43
N PHE A 115 -12.44 -8.51 10.46
CA PHE A 115 -12.30 -9.71 9.65
C PHE A 115 -11.68 -10.88 10.40
N MET A 116 -10.72 -10.63 11.32
CA MET A 116 -10.19 -11.69 12.19
C MET A 116 -11.27 -12.23 13.14
N THR A 117 -12.10 -11.34 13.73
CA THR A 117 -13.21 -11.75 14.58
C THR A 117 -14.29 -12.46 13.78
N ALA A 118 -14.59 -12.03 12.56
CA ALA A 118 -15.53 -12.70 11.67
C ALA A 118 -15.06 -14.12 11.33
N ALA A 119 -13.78 -14.30 10.98
CA ALA A 119 -13.19 -15.61 10.73
C ALA A 119 -13.23 -16.51 11.97
N PHE A 120 -12.95 -15.96 13.15
CA PHE A 120 -13.06 -16.70 14.41
C PHE A 120 -14.50 -17.12 14.72
N ALA A 121 -15.46 -16.20 14.63
CA ALA A 121 -16.89 -16.48 14.81
C ALA A 121 -17.39 -17.52 13.78
N GLN A 122 -16.89 -17.47 12.55
CA GLN A 122 -17.21 -18.46 11.52
C GLN A 122 -16.62 -19.84 11.85
N ALA A 123 -15.39 -19.92 12.37
CA ALA A 123 -14.81 -21.18 12.84
C ALA A 123 -15.64 -21.79 14.00
N LEU A 124 -16.11 -20.94 14.93
CA LEU A 124 -17.05 -21.37 15.98
C LEU A 124 -18.40 -21.82 15.41
N PHE A 125 -18.90 -21.16 14.37
CA PHE A 125 -20.11 -21.62 13.68
C PHE A 125 -19.92 -23.01 13.05
N LEU A 126 -18.80 -23.25 12.36
CA LEU A 126 -18.53 -24.53 11.70
C LEU A 126 -18.44 -25.71 12.69
N THR A 127 -17.98 -25.45 13.92
CA THR A 127 -17.85 -26.44 14.99
C THR A 127 -19.12 -26.59 15.85
N ARG A 128 -19.77 -25.47 16.22
CA ARG A 128 -20.90 -25.47 17.17
C ARG A 128 -22.28 -25.41 16.51
N ARG A 129 -22.35 -25.02 15.23
CA ARG A 129 -23.58 -24.95 14.41
C ARG A 129 -24.72 -24.12 15.00
N LYS A 130 -24.43 -23.15 15.88
CA LYS A 130 -25.44 -22.23 16.44
C LYS A 130 -25.71 -21.07 15.48
N GLU A 131 -26.98 -20.81 15.18
CA GLU A 131 -27.38 -19.74 14.25
C GLU A 131 -26.94 -18.34 14.70
N SER A 132 -26.84 -18.10 16.01
CA SER A 132 -26.37 -16.81 16.56
C SER A 132 -24.99 -16.39 16.03
N TYR A 133 -24.12 -17.35 15.70
CA TYR A 133 -22.82 -17.06 15.11
C TYR A 133 -22.93 -16.57 13.67
N GLN A 134 -23.92 -17.03 12.89
CA GLN A 134 -24.11 -16.58 11.51
C GLN A 134 -24.49 -15.10 11.43
N ASP A 135 -25.41 -14.65 12.29
CA ASP A 135 -25.80 -13.24 12.35
C ASP A 135 -24.63 -12.36 12.79
N THR A 136 -23.83 -12.85 13.75
CA THR A 136 -22.61 -12.19 14.21
C THR A 136 -21.59 -12.05 13.07
N VAL A 137 -21.29 -13.15 12.35
CA VAL A 137 -20.37 -13.14 11.21
C VAL A 137 -20.84 -12.16 10.13
N ARG A 138 -22.14 -12.16 9.82
CA ARG A 138 -22.71 -11.24 8.83
C ARG A 138 -22.55 -9.78 9.24
N PHE A 139 -22.83 -9.46 10.50
CA PHE A 139 -22.63 -8.11 11.03
C PHE A 139 -21.15 -7.67 10.94
N LEU A 140 -20.23 -8.56 11.33
CA LEU A 140 -18.79 -8.30 11.27
C LEU A 140 -18.27 -8.13 9.83
N VAL A 141 -18.79 -8.91 8.87
CA VAL A 141 -18.43 -8.77 7.45
C VAL A 141 -18.89 -7.42 6.88
N TRP A 142 -20.12 -6.99 7.18
CA TRP A 142 -20.63 -5.69 6.71
C TRP A 142 -19.88 -4.51 7.31
N THR A 143 -19.64 -4.53 8.62
CA THR A 143 -18.86 -3.48 9.30
C THR A 143 -17.40 -3.53 8.86
N GLY A 144 -16.84 -4.72 8.63
CA GLY A 144 -15.50 -4.92 8.07
C GLY A 144 -15.36 -4.34 6.67
N LEU A 145 -16.36 -4.52 5.80
CA LEU A 145 -16.39 -3.88 4.49
C LEU A 145 -16.35 -2.35 4.59
N ALA A 146 -17.19 -1.76 5.45
CA ALA A 146 -17.18 -0.31 5.69
C ALA A 146 -15.80 0.17 6.17
N ALA A 147 -15.18 -0.59 7.08
CA ALA A 147 -13.85 -0.29 7.60
C ALA A 147 -12.74 -0.40 6.54
N VAL A 148 -12.79 -1.41 5.65
CA VAL A 148 -11.85 -1.56 4.52
C VAL A 148 -12.00 -0.40 3.53
N ILE A 149 -13.23 0.03 3.22
CA ILE A 149 -13.45 1.20 2.36
C ILE A 149 -12.79 2.44 2.98
N ALA A 150 -13.06 2.71 4.25
CA ALA A 150 -12.46 3.84 4.95
C ALA A 150 -10.93 3.75 4.98
N ALA A 151 -10.38 2.60 5.37
CA ALA A 151 -8.94 2.37 5.44
C ALA A 151 -8.27 2.52 4.06
N GLY A 152 -8.88 2.01 3.00
CA GLY A 152 -8.39 2.11 1.63
C GLY A 152 -8.38 3.54 1.13
N LEU A 153 -9.47 4.30 1.30
CA LEU A 153 -9.52 5.72 0.93
C LEU A 153 -8.46 6.53 1.66
N LEU A 154 -8.32 6.35 2.97
CA LEU A 154 -7.29 7.02 3.75
C LEU A 154 -5.88 6.55 3.38
N GLY A 155 -5.71 5.28 3.00
CA GLY A 155 -4.44 4.70 2.58
C GLY A 155 -3.94 5.31 1.28
N TRP A 156 -4.80 5.41 0.27
CA TRP A 156 -4.50 6.11 -0.98
C TRP A 156 -4.27 7.62 -0.75
N ALA A 157 -5.04 8.23 0.15
CA ALA A 157 -4.81 9.61 0.57
C ALA A 157 -3.48 9.77 1.35
N HIS A 158 -2.97 8.73 2.01
CA HIS A 158 -1.71 8.76 2.76
C HIS A 158 -0.49 8.48 1.87
N SER A 159 -0.59 7.51 0.96
CA SER A 159 0.51 7.09 0.07
C SER A 159 0.77 8.06 -1.07
N GLY A 160 -0.26 8.80 -1.49
CA GLY A 160 -0.20 9.57 -2.74
C GLY A 160 -0.12 8.68 -3.98
N PRO A 161 0.16 9.28 -5.16
CA PRO A 161 0.33 8.56 -6.41
C PRO A 161 1.48 7.54 -6.35
N GLN A 162 1.35 6.46 -7.11
CA GLN A 162 2.42 5.49 -7.27
C GLN A 162 3.66 6.15 -7.90
N GLN A 163 4.82 5.97 -7.27
CA GLN A 163 6.10 6.46 -7.78
C GLN A 163 6.77 5.40 -8.67
N HIS A 164 7.54 5.85 -9.66
CA HIS A 164 8.44 4.97 -10.42
C HIS A 164 9.55 4.49 -9.47
N ALA A 165 9.81 3.18 -9.44
CA ALA A 165 10.76 2.50 -8.54
C ALA A 165 10.39 2.51 -7.04
N GLU A 166 9.10 2.37 -6.71
CA GLU A 166 8.63 2.16 -5.34
C GLU A 166 9.18 0.87 -4.70
N ALA A 167 9.50 0.92 -3.40
CA ALA A 167 9.99 -0.23 -2.66
C ALA A 167 9.02 -1.43 -2.71
N PRO A 168 9.50 -2.68 -2.88
CA PRO A 168 8.63 -3.85 -3.02
C PRO A 168 7.62 -4.03 -1.88
N ILE A 169 8.03 -3.73 -0.65
CA ILE A 169 7.18 -3.79 0.53
C ILE A 169 5.99 -2.83 0.44
N MET A 170 6.20 -1.60 -0.05
CA MET A 170 5.14 -0.61 -0.20
C MET A 170 4.23 -0.96 -1.38
N PHE A 171 4.82 -1.40 -2.50
CA PHE A 171 4.06 -1.90 -3.65
C PHE A 171 3.11 -3.03 -3.24
N SER A 172 3.63 -4.04 -2.54
CA SER A 172 2.83 -5.15 -2.02
C SER A 172 1.75 -4.67 -1.04
N HIS A 173 2.08 -3.78 -0.10
CA HIS A 173 1.11 -3.27 0.87
C HIS A 173 -0.06 -2.55 0.19
N ARG A 174 0.23 -1.72 -0.81
CA ARG A 174 -0.79 -0.99 -1.55
C ARG A 174 -1.71 -1.91 -2.34
N TRP A 175 -1.15 -2.88 -3.06
CA TRP A 175 -1.93 -3.76 -3.91
C TRP A 175 -2.70 -4.83 -3.13
N ILE A 176 -2.14 -5.36 -2.04
CA ILE A 176 -2.89 -6.22 -1.11
C ILE A 176 -4.01 -5.43 -0.46
N GLY A 177 -3.73 -4.20 0.02
CA GLY A 177 -4.73 -3.30 0.58
C GLY A 177 -5.90 -3.01 -0.37
N THR A 178 -5.61 -2.81 -1.66
CA THR A 178 -6.63 -2.59 -2.69
C THR A 178 -7.38 -3.89 -3.00
N GLY A 179 -6.69 -5.03 -3.07
CA GLY A 179 -7.32 -6.34 -3.25
C GLY A 179 -8.26 -6.73 -2.10
N LEU A 180 -7.97 -6.29 -0.88
CA LEU A 180 -8.85 -6.49 0.29
C LEU A 180 -10.23 -5.85 0.10
N LEU A 181 -10.34 -4.74 -0.63
CA LEU A 181 -11.65 -4.15 -0.95
C LEU A 181 -12.48 -5.11 -1.81
N LEU A 182 -11.88 -5.68 -2.85
CA LEU A 182 -12.56 -6.66 -3.72
C LEU A 182 -12.91 -7.93 -2.93
N GLY A 183 -11.99 -8.42 -2.10
CA GLY A 183 -12.22 -9.58 -1.24
C GLY A 183 -13.35 -9.35 -0.22
N ALA A 184 -13.38 -8.19 0.43
CA ALA A 184 -14.43 -7.81 1.38
C ALA A 184 -15.80 -7.70 0.69
N LEU A 185 -15.84 -7.12 -0.51
CA LEU A 185 -17.07 -7.04 -1.32
C LEU A 185 -17.56 -8.42 -1.72
N LEU A 186 -16.68 -9.29 -2.24
CA LEU A 186 -17.04 -10.66 -2.58
C LEU A 186 -17.55 -11.43 -1.36
N THR A 187 -16.89 -11.29 -0.22
CA THR A 187 -17.29 -11.94 1.04
C THR A 187 -18.67 -11.45 1.49
N THR A 188 -18.93 -10.14 1.40
CA THR A 188 -20.23 -9.54 1.73
C THR A 188 -21.33 -9.98 0.76
N PHE A 189 -21.01 -10.10 -0.53
CA PHE A 189 -21.94 -10.65 -1.52
C PHE A 189 -22.33 -12.09 -1.19
N LEU A 190 -21.33 -12.93 -0.89
CA LEU A 190 -21.52 -14.35 -0.62
C LEU A 190 -22.31 -14.58 0.67
N VAL A 191 -22.07 -13.80 1.74
CA VAL A 191 -22.82 -13.93 3.00
C VAL A 191 -24.31 -13.60 2.82
N GLU A 192 -24.65 -12.62 1.98
CA GLU A 192 -26.05 -12.32 1.63
C GLU A 192 -26.65 -13.37 0.68
N LYS A 193 -25.85 -13.88 -0.26
CA LYS A 193 -26.30 -14.93 -1.19
C LYS A 193 -26.70 -16.19 -0.42
N ILE A 194 -25.95 -16.59 0.60
CA ILE A 194 -26.27 -17.74 1.46
C ILE A 194 -27.67 -17.60 2.07
N ARG A 195 -28.12 -16.39 2.44
CA ARG A 195 -29.44 -16.19 3.05
C ARG A 195 -30.61 -16.42 2.10
N THR A 196 -30.39 -16.24 0.80
CA THR A 196 -31.47 -16.34 -0.20
C THR A 196 -31.39 -17.61 -1.04
N GLN A 197 -30.18 -18.12 -1.27
CA GLN A 197 -29.89 -19.26 -2.15
C GLN A 197 -28.66 -20.02 -1.62
N ALA A 198 -28.79 -20.63 -0.44
CA ALA A 198 -27.74 -21.47 0.11
C ALA A 198 -27.50 -22.70 -0.79
N SER A 199 -26.28 -22.83 -1.29
CA SER A 199 -25.78 -24.07 -1.92
C SER A 199 -24.44 -24.44 -1.30
N SER A 200 -24.07 -25.72 -1.31
CA SER A 200 -22.79 -26.19 -0.75
C SER A 200 -21.60 -25.45 -1.38
N VAL A 201 -21.67 -25.14 -2.68
CA VAL A 201 -20.67 -24.35 -3.40
C VAL A 201 -20.61 -22.92 -2.87
N THR A 202 -21.75 -22.25 -2.68
CA THR A 202 -21.77 -20.86 -2.18
C THR A 202 -21.23 -20.78 -0.75
N VAL A 203 -21.57 -21.76 0.10
CA VAL A 203 -21.04 -21.86 1.46
C VAL A 203 -19.53 -22.10 1.44
N PHE A 204 -19.04 -22.99 0.58
CA PHE A 204 -17.60 -23.22 0.41
C PHE A 204 -16.86 -21.95 -0.02
N LEU A 205 -17.35 -21.27 -1.07
CA LEU A 205 -16.76 -20.03 -1.57
C LEU A 205 -16.77 -18.92 -0.52
N PHE A 206 -17.85 -18.80 0.26
CA PHE A 206 -17.91 -17.84 1.36
C PHE A 206 -16.83 -18.07 2.41
N ASN A 207 -16.68 -19.32 2.87
CA ASN A 207 -15.65 -19.65 3.86
C ASN A 207 -14.26 -19.39 3.29
N LEU A 208 -13.99 -19.83 2.05
CA LEU A 208 -12.73 -19.59 1.38
C LEU A 208 -12.41 -18.09 1.29
N ALA A 209 -13.38 -17.28 0.84
CA ALA A 209 -13.22 -15.84 0.75
C ALA A 209 -12.97 -15.18 2.11
N LEU A 210 -13.78 -15.52 3.13
CA LEU A 210 -13.66 -14.93 4.47
C LEU A 210 -12.30 -15.25 5.10
N PHE A 211 -11.86 -16.51 5.09
CA PHE A 211 -10.56 -16.88 5.64
C PHE A 211 -9.41 -16.29 4.82
N SER A 212 -9.53 -16.19 3.50
CA SER A 212 -8.53 -15.54 2.66
C SER A 212 -8.40 -14.05 2.98
N VAL A 213 -9.52 -13.34 3.18
CA VAL A 213 -9.53 -11.93 3.58
C VAL A 213 -8.91 -11.76 4.97
N ALA A 214 -9.21 -12.65 5.93
CA ALA A 214 -8.63 -12.61 7.26
C ALA A 214 -7.09 -12.79 7.23
N ILE A 215 -6.58 -13.72 6.43
CA ILE A 215 -5.14 -13.90 6.24
C ILE A 215 -4.53 -12.67 5.55
N ALA A 216 -5.15 -12.21 4.46
CA ALA A 216 -4.65 -11.07 3.70
C ALA A 216 -4.62 -9.78 4.54
N VAL A 217 -5.61 -9.53 5.41
CA VAL A 217 -5.63 -8.33 6.26
C VAL A 217 -4.56 -8.40 7.34
N ALA A 218 -4.27 -9.59 7.89
CA ALA A 218 -3.18 -9.79 8.84
C ALA A 218 -1.81 -9.56 8.18
N LEU A 219 -1.59 -10.14 6.98
CA LEU A 219 -0.37 -9.94 6.19
C LEU A 219 -0.18 -8.46 5.81
N ASN A 220 -1.25 -7.81 5.37
CA ASN A 220 -1.18 -6.39 4.99
C ASN A 220 -0.92 -5.49 6.19
N GLY A 221 -1.49 -5.81 7.35
CA GLY A 221 -1.23 -5.13 8.62
C GLY A 221 0.22 -5.29 9.08
N PHE A 222 0.78 -6.50 8.97
CA PHE A 222 2.21 -6.74 9.21
C PHE A 222 3.10 -5.89 8.30
N LEU A 223 2.77 -5.83 7.01
CA LEU A 223 3.50 -5.05 6.03
C LEU A 223 3.44 -3.55 6.31
N GLY A 224 2.26 -3.04 6.70
CA GLY A 224 2.08 -1.66 7.15
C GLY A 224 2.87 -1.34 8.41
N GLY A 225 2.91 -2.26 9.38
CA GLY A 225 3.75 -2.14 10.57
C GLY A 225 5.24 -2.09 10.24
N ALA A 226 5.70 -2.95 9.33
CA ALA A 226 7.09 -2.94 8.87
C ALA A 226 7.46 -1.64 8.15
N LEU A 227 6.57 -1.08 7.32
CA LEU A 227 6.76 0.24 6.70
C LEU A 227 6.91 1.35 7.75
N ALA A 228 6.09 1.33 8.81
CA ALA A 228 6.15 2.32 9.88
C ALA A 228 7.45 2.28 10.70
N HIS A 229 8.19 1.16 10.67
CA HIS A 229 9.43 0.96 11.44
C HIS A 229 10.70 0.92 10.55
N GLY A 230 10.65 1.44 9.31
CA GLY A 230 11.83 1.51 8.43
C GLY A 230 12.16 0.22 7.66
N GLY A 231 11.20 -0.70 7.58
CA GLY A 231 11.26 -1.92 6.77
C GLY A 231 11.61 -3.20 7.54
N ILE A 232 11.42 -4.35 6.88
CA ILE A 232 11.58 -5.70 7.49
C ILE A 232 12.99 -5.93 8.05
N LYS A 233 14.02 -5.33 7.43
CA LYS A 233 15.42 -5.42 7.86
C LYS A 233 15.67 -4.90 9.28
N HIS A 234 14.83 -3.98 9.77
CA HIS A 234 14.93 -3.48 11.14
C HIS A 234 14.25 -4.41 12.16
N LEU A 235 13.36 -5.32 11.71
CA LEU A 235 12.65 -6.30 12.54
C LEU A 235 13.34 -7.68 12.60
N MET A 236 14.17 -8.01 11.59
CA MET A 236 14.98 -9.24 11.57
C MET A 236 16.44 -8.91 11.23
N PRO A 237 17.20 -8.29 12.16
CA PRO A 237 18.63 -8.09 11.98
C PRO A 237 19.33 -9.46 11.99
N GLY A 238 19.70 -9.98 10.82
CA GLY A 238 20.43 -11.24 10.68
C GLY A 238 20.02 -12.18 9.54
N MET A 239 19.01 -11.83 8.75
CA MET A 239 18.64 -12.59 7.53
C MET A 239 19.13 -11.87 6.27
N GLY A 240 20.43 -11.95 6.00
CA GLY A 240 21.10 -11.47 4.79
C GLY A 240 22.08 -12.51 4.28
#